data_AF-A0A8J6XCU5-F1
#
_entry.id   AF-A0A8J6XCU5-F1
#
_cell.length_a   1.000
_cell.length_b   1.000
_cell.length_c   1.000
_cell.angle_alpha   90.00
_cell.angle_beta   90.00
_cell.angle_gamma   90.00
#
_symmetry.space_group_name_H-M   'P 1'
#
loop_
_entity.id
_entity.type
_entity.pdbx_description
1 polymer ?
#
loop_
_entity_poly.entity_id
_entity_poly.type
_entity_poly.pdbx_seq_one_letter_code
_entity_poly.pdbx_strand_id
1 'polypeptide(L)'
;MFNKEATQFDATGLIKIGIGLAAGLVAYQVAKFFGPLFPLLLITAWWLPRRGQFPVKVAAITTAIFIVLALLYGWGGLWRLNLIVGAVLVLIPTVLTDKVLRGTTLATAKELQRQLVTKETQLLKPQGKQPITPKLEIGGIVLPNYLENLSFGFFGAPGSGKSQSILQVLHTLRQRDDWRVIVLDRNGELMEKLYSEGDIIFNVQ
;
A
#
# COMPACT_ATOMS: atom_id res chain seq x y z
N MET A 1 13.71 -10.58 -34.10
CA MET A 1 12.29 -10.98 -34.13
C MET A 1 11.47 -9.73 -33.87
N PHE A 2 10.55 -9.39 -34.79
CA PHE A 2 9.94 -8.05 -34.90
C PHE A 2 9.16 -7.63 -33.65
N ASN A 3 9.45 -6.43 -33.15
CA ASN A 3 8.65 -5.73 -32.15
C ASN A 3 7.44 -5.10 -32.86
N LYS A 4 6.24 -5.60 -32.59
CA LYS A 4 4.96 -4.99 -32.98
C LYS A 4 4.14 -4.78 -31.73
N GLU A 5 4.43 -3.69 -31.01
CA GLU A 5 3.46 -3.10 -30.11
C GLU A 5 2.40 -2.39 -30.95
N ALA A 6 1.35 -3.11 -31.31
CA ALA A 6 0.10 -2.47 -31.67
C ALA A 6 -0.43 -1.82 -30.39
N THR A 7 -0.34 -0.50 -30.30
CA THR A 7 -1.03 0.30 -29.28
C THR A 7 -2.51 -0.03 -29.35
N GLN A 8 -2.94 -0.91 -28.44
CA GLN A 8 -4.32 -1.30 -28.25
C GLN A 8 -5.09 -0.03 -27.90
N PHE A 9 -6.02 0.36 -28.76
CA PHE A 9 -6.83 1.57 -28.57
C PHE A 9 -7.59 1.45 -27.24
N ASP A 10 -7.21 2.27 -26.25
CA ASP A 10 -7.77 2.22 -24.91
C ASP A 10 -9.18 2.84 -24.91
N ALA A 11 -10.17 2.01 -25.25
CA ALA A 11 -11.58 2.35 -25.19
C ALA A 11 -12.00 2.81 -23.78
N THR A 12 -11.28 2.43 -22.71
CA THR A 12 -11.59 2.90 -21.36
C THR A 12 -11.28 4.38 -21.17
N GLY A 13 -10.28 4.93 -21.87
CA GLY A 13 -10.00 6.37 -21.89
C GLY A 13 -11.16 7.18 -22.50
N LEU A 14 -11.70 6.73 -23.63
CA LEU A 14 -12.85 7.36 -24.28
C LEU A 14 -14.14 7.26 -23.47
N ILE A 15 -14.39 6.12 -22.82
CA ILE A 15 -15.52 5.95 -21.92
C ILE A 15 -15.40 6.89 -20.71
N LYS A 16 -14.20 7.05 -20.14
CA LYS A 16 -13.94 8.00 -19.03
C LYS A 16 -14.19 9.45 -19.45
N ILE A 17 -13.77 9.84 -20.66
CA ILE A 17 -14.04 11.17 -21.23
C ILE A 17 -15.54 11.38 -21.42
N GLY A 18 -16.26 10.40 -21.98
CA GLY A 18 -17.71 10.46 -22.18
C GLY A 18 -18.49 10.60 -20.85
N ILE A 19 -18.12 9.83 -19.83
CA ILE A 19 -18.70 9.95 -18.48
C ILE A 19 -18.39 11.32 -17.86
N GLY A 20 -17.16 11.82 -18.02
CA GLY A 20 -16.76 13.14 -17.53
C GLY A 20 -17.56 14.28 -18.16
N LEU A 21 -17.80 14.23 -19.48
CA LEU A 21 -18.60 15.23 -20.19
C LEU A 21 -20.08 15.17 -19.79
N ALA A 22 -20.66 13.97 -19.67
CA ALA A 22 -22.04 13.79 -19.23
C ALA A 22 -22.24 14.28 -17.78
N ALA A 23 -21.31 13.94 -16.88
CA ALA A 23 -21.32 14.43 -15.51
C ALA A 23 -21.17 15.96 -15.44
N GLY A 24 -20.30 16.54 -16.28
CA GLY A 24 -20.13 17.99 -16.40
C GLY A 24 -21.41 18.72 -16.85
N LEU A 25 -22.14 18.16 -17.82
CA LEU A 25 -23.42 18.71 -18.28
C LEU A 25 -24.51 18.62 -17.21
N VAL A 26 -24.61 17.51 -16.49
CA VAL A 26 -25.54 17.35 -15.38
C VAL A 26 -25.19 18.33 -14.25
N ALA A 27 -23.92 18.40 -13.86
CA ALA A 27 -23.44 19.35 -12.86
C ALA A 27 -23.74 20.80 -13.26
N TYR A 28 -23.60 21.14 -14.54
CA TYR A 28 -23.95 22.46 -15.07
C TYR A 28 -25.45 22.78 -14.93
N GLN A 29 -26.33 21.85 -15.29
CA GLN A 29 -27.78 22.07 -15.17
C GLN A 29 -28.21 22.19 -13.70
N VAL A 30 -27.64 21.36 -12.83
CA VAL A 30 -27.89 21.43 -11.37
C VAL A 30 -27.33 22.75 -10.81
N ALA A 31 -26.14 23.18 -11.20
CA ALA A 31 -25.57 24.46 -10.76
C ALA A 31 -26.41 25.66 -11.23
N LYS A 32 -26.96 25.61 -12.45
CA LYS A 32 -27.84 26.65 -12.98
C LYS A 32 -29.16 26.74 -12.20
N PHE A 33 -29.70 25.61 -11.75
CA PHE A 33 -30.96 25.55 -11.00
C PHE A 33 -30.78 25.93 -9.52
N PHE A 34 -29.71 25.47 -8.87
CA PHE A 34 -29.48 25.67 -7.43
C PHE A 34 -28.58 26.88 -7.09
N GLY A 35 -27.95 27.50 -8.08
CA GLY A 35 -27.17 28.73 -7.94
C GLY A 35 -26.10 28.66 -6.83
N PRO A 36 -26.11 29.57 -5.83
CA PRO A 36 -25.10 29.62 -4.76
C PRO A 36 -25.18 28.44 -3.78
N LEU A 37 -26.25 27.63 -3.82
CA LEU A 37 -26.39 26.42 -3.00
C LEU A 37 -25.70 25.20 -3.63
N PHE A 38 -25.25 25.29 -4.88
CA PHE A 38 -24.60 24.18 -5.58
C PHE A 38 -23.33 23.65 -4.88
N PRO A 39 -22.43 24.50 -4.33
CA PRO A 39 -21.29 24.02 -3.56
C PRO A 39 -21.71 23.22 -2.32
N LEU A 40 -22.81 23.60 -1.66
CA LEU A 40 -23.33 22.83 -0.52
C LEU A 40 -23.83 21.46 -0.95
N LEU A 41 -24.51 21.36 -2.09
CA LEU A 41 -24.97 20.09 -2.66
C LEU A 41 -23.78 19.17 -3.01
N LEU A 42 -22.69 19.72 -3.56
CA LEU A 42 -21.49 18.93 -3.82
C LEU A 42 -20.82 18.46 -2.54
N ILE A 43 -20.74 19.32 -1.52
CA ILE A 43 -20.14 18.99 -0.21
C ILE A 43 -20.99 17.93 0.51
N THR A 44 -22.32 18.03 0.49
CA THR A 44 -23.20 17.03 1.10
C THR A 44 -23.19 15.71 0.32
N ALA A 45 -23.21 15.73 -1.01
CA ALA A 45 -23.14 14.53 -1.85
C ALA A 45 -21.80 13.78 -1.73
N TRP A 46 -20.68 14.51 -1.63
CA TRP A 46 -19.35 13.92 -1.42
C TRP A 46 -19.18 13.32 -0.01
N TRP A 47 -19.90 13.85 0.97
CA TRP A 47 -19.82 13.41 2.37
C TRP A 47 -20.81 12.31 2.74
N LEU A 48 -21.96 12.17 2.04
CA LEU A 48 -22.96 11.13 2.27
C LEU A 48 -22.37 9.68 2.37
N PRO A 49 -21.32 9.31 1.62
CA PRO A 49 -20.66 8.00 1.75
C PRO A 49 -19.67 7.90 2.92
N ARG A 50 -19.29 9.01 3.58
CA ARG A 50 -18.23 9.11 4.59
C ARG A 50 -18.83 9.48 5.95
N ARG A 51 -19.26 8.48 6.73
CA ARG A 51 -19.83 8.57 8.09
C ARG A 51 -18.91 9.24 9.14
N GLY A 52 -18.65 10.54 9.09
CA GLY A 52 -17.87 11.25 10.12
C GLY A 52 -18.39 12.66 10.40
N GLN A 53 -18.53 13.06 11.66
CA GLN A 53 -19.16 14.33 12.09
C GLN A 53 -18.76 15.53 11.22
N PHE A 54 -19.73 16.08 10.50
CA PHE A 54 -19.52 17.26 9.66
C PHE A 54 -19.33 18.50 10.57
N PRO A 55 -18.30 19.34 10.39
CA PRO A 55 -18.22 20.60 11.10
C PRO A 55 -19.24 21.55 10.46
N VAL A 56 -20.47 21.54 10.97
CA VAL A 56 -21.59 22.42 10.55
C VAL A 56 -21.16 23.88 10.41
N LYS A 57 -20.19 24.29 11.24
CA LYS A 57 -19.53 25.60 11.19
C LYS A 57 -18.88 25.91 9.83
N VAL A 58 -18.22 24.95 9.19
CA VAL A 58 -17.53 25.16 7.91
C VAL A 58 -18.53 25.34 6.77
N ALA A 59 -19.58 24.51 6.68
CA ALA A 59 -20.63 24.69 5.68
C ALA A 59 -21.35 26.03 5.86
N ALA A 60 -21.67 26.42 7.09
CA ALA A 60 -22.33 27.69 7.38
C ALA A 60 -21.48 28.89 6.94
N ILE A 61 -20.18 28.86 7.24
CA ILE A 61 -19.24 29.92 6.85
C ILE A 61 -19.09 29.98 5.33
N THR A 62 -18.91 28.84 4.65
CA THR A 62 -18.82 28.82 3.17
C THR A 62 -20.11 29.34 2.54
N THR A 63 -21.28 28.99 3.08
CA THR A 63 -22.59 29.48 2.58
C THR A 63 -22.70 30.99 2.71
N ALA A 64 -22.35 31.54 3.87
CA ALA A 64 -22.41 32.98 4.11
C ALA A 64 -21.50 33.75 3.14
N ILE A 65 -20.29 33.25 2.91
CA ILE A 65 -19.35 33.85 1.94
C ILE A 65 -19.92 33.82 0.53
N PHE A 66 -20.51 32.70 0.09
CA PHE A 66 -21.11 32.61 -1.25
C PHE A 66 -22.35 33.50 -1.42
N ILE A 67 -23.17 33.68 -0.38
CA ILE A 67 -24.30 34.61 -0.41
C ILE A 67 -23.82 36.07 -0.51
N VAL A 68 -22.79 36.44 0.25
CA VAL A 68 -22.20 37.80 0.18
C VAL A 68 -21.60 38.05 -1.20
N LEU A 69 -20.87 37.08 -1.76
CA LEU A 69 -20.33 37.18 -3.12
C LEU A 69 -21.45 37.24 -4.19
N ALA A 70 -22.61 36.59 -3.95
CA ALA A 70 -23.78 36.68 -4.82
C ALA A 70 -24.35 38.08 -4.91
N LEU A 71 -24.45 38.74 -3.76
CA LEU A 71 -24.97 40.10 -3.65
C LEU A 71 -24.02 41.12 -4.30
N LEU A 72 -22.71 40.88 -4.27
CA LEU A 72 -21.70 41.80 -4.80
C LEU A 72 -21.46 41.68 -6.32
N TYR A 73 -21.42 40.47 -6.86
CA TYR A 73 -21.02 40.23 -8.26
C TYR A 73 -22.18 39.85 -9.19
N GLY A 74 -23.40 39.75 -8.66
CA GLY A 74 -24.58 39.36 -9.41
C GLY A 74 -24.60 37.86 -9.72
N TRP A 75 -25.82 37.35 -9.92
CA TRP A 75 -26.11 35.91 -10.05
C TRP A 75 -25.39 35.26 -11.24
N GLY A 76 -25.10 36.03 -12.30
CA GLY A 76 -24.41 35.56 -13.50
C GLY A 76 -22.88 35.44 -13.36
N GLY A 77 -22.25 36.15 -12.42
CA GLY A 77 -20.80 36.05 -12.17
C GLY A 77 -20.43 34.83 -11.33
N LEU A 78 -21.28 34.50 -10.35
CA LEU A 78 -21.06 33.39 -9.43
C LEU A 78 -21.05 32.02 -10.07
N TRP A 79 -21.84 31.78 -11.11
CA TRP A 79 -21.92 30.44 -11.71
C TRP A 79 -20.58 30.04 -12.35
N ARG A 80 -19.84 31.00 -12.91
CA ARG A 80 -18.50 30.79 -13.48
C ARG A 80 -17.48 30.46 -12.40
N LEU A 81 -17.53 31.17 -11.27
CA LEU A 81 -16.66 30.91 -10.11
C LEU A 81 -16.96 29.55 -9.49
N ASN A 82 -18.23 29.18 -9.33
CA ASN A 82 -18.63 27.86 -8.82
C ASN A 82 -18.21 26.73 -9.74
N LEU A 83 -18.24 26.93 -11.06
CA LEU A 83 -17.71 25.96 -12.02
C LEU A 83 -16.21 25.75 -11.86
N ILE A 84 -15.44 26.84 -11.72
CA ILE A 84 -13.99 26.79 -11.53
C ILE A 84 -13.65 26.11 -10.20
N VAL A 85 -14.30 26.52 -9.11
CA VAL A 85 -14.08 25.93 -7.78
C VAL A 85 -14.48 24.45 -7.78
N GLY A 86 -15.62 24.09 -8.37
CA GLY A 86 -16.07 22.71 -8.49
C GLY A 86 -15.13 21.85 -9.34
N ALA A 87 -14.67 22.36 -10.48
CA ALA A 87 -13.69 21.67 -11.33
C ALA A 87 -12.36 21.46 -10.59
N VAL A 88 -11.88 22.48 -9.88
CA VAL A 88 -10.68 22.40 -9.03
C VAL A 88 -10.88 21.38 -7.91
N LEU A 89 -12.02 21.38 -7.22
CA LEU A 89 -12.32 20.44 -6.13
C LEU A 89 -12.51 18.99 -6.60
N VAL A 90 -12.93 18.76 -7.85
CA VAL A 90 -13.09 17.42 -8.43
C VAL A 90 -11.78 16.91 -9.05
N LEU A 91 -10.99 17.80 -9.69
CA LEU A 91 -9.74 17.44 -10.35
C LEU A 91 -8.55 17.31 -9.39
N ILE A 92 -8.50 18.11 -8.32
CA ILE A 92 -7.41 18.04 -7.33
C ILE A 92 -7.35 16.66 -6.67
N PRO A 93 -8.44 16.07 -6.14
CA PRO A 93 -8.38 14.75 -5.53
C PRO A 93 -8.01 13.66 -6.53
N THR A 94 -8.47 13.72 -7.78
CA THR A 94 -8.19 12.65 -8.75
C THR A 94 -6.74 12.65 -9.24
N VAL A 95 -6.10 13.83 -9.33
CA VAL A 95 -4.69 13.95 -9.74
C VAL A 95 -3.72 13.77 -8.57
N LEU A 96 -4.14 14.01 -7.32
CA LEU A 96 -3.29 13.89 -6.12
C LEU A 96 -3.40 12.54 -5.39
N THR A 97 -4.27 11.63 -5.83
CA THR A 97 -4.49 10.35 -5.14
C THR A 97 -3.87 9.17 -5.89
N ASP A 98 -2.59 9.26 -6.23
CA ASP A 98 -1.73 8.08 -6.43
C ASP A 98 -1.20 7.51 -5.09
N LYS A 99 -1.86 7.88 -3.99
CA LYS A 99 -1.46 7.47 -2.66
C LYS A 99 -2.09 6.13 -2.35
N VAL A 100 -1.26 5.10 -2.13
CA VAL A 100 -1.71 3.80 -1.62
C VAL A 100 -2.41 4.05 -0.27
N LEU A 101 -3.74 3.95 -0.26
CA LEU A 101 -4.53 4.28 0.92
C LEU A 101 -4.37 3.21 2.01
N ARG A 102 -4.28 1.92 1.61
CA ARG A 102 -4.12 0.72 2.46
C ARG A 102 -3.60 -0.44 1.61
N GLY A 103 -3.07 -1.48 2.26
CA GLY A 103 -2.67 -2.74 1.62
C GLY A 103 -1.16 -2.95 1.55
N THR A 104 -0.75 -3.87 0.69
CA THR A 104 0.66 -4.23 0.49
C THR A 104 1.33 -3.21 -0.43
N THR A 105 2.54 -2.79 -0.08
CA THR A 105 3.37 -1.91 -0.90
C THR A 105 4.60 -2.66 -1.37
N LEU A 106 5.03 -2.39 -2.60
CA LEU A 106 6.33 -2.83 -3.09
C LEU A 106 7.38 -1.86 -2.58
N ALA A 107 8.43 -2.40 -1.96
CA ALA A 107 9.57 -1.65 -1.48
C ALA A 107 10.85 -2.24 -2.09
N THR A 108 11.86 -1.40 -2.30
CA THR A 108 13.17 -1.90 -2.67
C THR A 108 13.81 -2.66 -1.50
N ALA A 109 14.76 -3.56 -1.80
CA ALA A 109 15.46 -4.32 -0.77
C ALA A 109 16.12 -3.41 0.29
N LYS A 110 16.70 -2.29 -0.14
CA LYS A 110 17.34 -1.30 0.74
C LYS A 110 16.33 -0.61 1.67
N GLU A 111 15.16 -0.24 1.15
CA GLU A 111 14.09 0.38 1.94
C GLU A 111 13.51 -0.61 2.96
N LEU A 112 13.25 -1.84 2.52
CA LEU A 112 12.75 -2.90 3.41
C LEU A 112 13.75 -3.18 4.54
N GLN A 113 15.04 -3.33 4.23
CA GLN A 113 16.08 -3.55 5.23
C GLN A 113 16.12 -2.40 6.26
N ARG A 114 16.06 -1.15 5.79
CA ARG A 114 16.04 0.03 6.66
C ARG A 114 14.82 0.04 7.58
N GLN A 115 13.65 -0.33 7.07
CA GLN A 115 12.41 -0.40 7.86
C GLN A 115 12.51 -1.48 8.95
N LEU A 116 13.03 -2.67 8.61
CA LEU A 116 13.20 -3.77 9.55
C LEU A 116 14.16 -3.40 10.69
N VAL A 117 15.32 -2.82 10.38
CA VAL A 117 16.30 -2.37 11.39
C VAL A 117 15.73 -1.30 12.31
N THR A 118 15.00 -0.33 11.74
CA THR A 118 14.37 0.75 12.52
C THR A 118 13.36 0.18 13.50
N LYS A 119 12.49 -0.73 13.03
CA LYS A 119 11.45 -1.34 13.84
C LYS A 119 12.03 -2.25 14.93
N GLU A 120 13.04 -3.04 14.61
CA GLU A 120 13.73 -3.87 15.59
C GLU A 120 14.37 -3.02 16.69
N THR A 121 15.05 -1.94 16.33
CA THR A 121 15.66 -1.01 17.31
C THR A 121 14.60 -0.40 18.23
N GLN A 122 13.42 -0.06 17.71
CA GLN A 122 12.31 0.45 18.50
C GLN A 122 11.74 -0.59 19.48
N LEU A 123 11.76 -1.87 19.12
CA LEU A 123 11.26 -2.96 19.97
C LEU A 123 12.29 -3.42 21.01
N LEU A 124 13.58 -3.40 20.68
CA LEU A 124 14.65 -3.84 21.58
C LEU A 124 15.01 -2.79 22.64
N LYS A 125 15.03 -1.49 22.29
CA LYS A 125 15.39 -0.40 23.22
C LYS A 125 14.62 -0.43 24.55
N PRO A 126 13.28 -0.58 24.57
CA PRO A 126 12.52 -0.60 25.81
C PRO A 126 12.71 -1.87 26.64
N GLN A 127 13.14 -2.97 26.01
CA GLN A 127 13.22 -4.29 26.65
C GLN A 127 14.63 -4.60 27.20
N GLY A 128 15.64 -3.78 26.88
CA GLY A 128 17.03 -4.05 27.27
C GLY A 128 17.60 -5.35 26.69
N LYS A 129 16.92 -5.96 25.71
CA LYS A 129 17.32 -7.23 25.10
C LYS A 129 18.37 -7.00 24.04
N GLN A 130 19.41 -7.83 24.05
CA GLN A 130 20.37 -7.88 22.97
C GLN A 130 19.84 -8.72 21.82
N PRO A 131 20.13 -8.36 20.56
CA PRO A 131 19.79 -9.19 19.42
C PRO A 131 20.67 -10.45 19.39
N ILE A 132 20.03 -11.61 19.23
CA ILE A 132 20.63 -12.88 18.82
C ILE A 132 21.46 -12.68 17.54
N THR A 133 22.65 -13.26 17.50
CA THR A 133 23.57 -13.21 16.38
C THR A 133 24.20 -14.58 16.14
N PRO A 134 24.54 -14.94 14.87
CA PRO A 134 24.27 -14.20 13.62
C PRO A 134 22.78 -14.13 13.26
N LYS A 135 22.33 -13.07 12.57
CA LYS A 135 20.92 -12.94 12.14
C LYS A 135 20.64 -13.75 10.89
N LEU A 136 19.41 -14.28 10.78
CA LEU A 136 18.99 -14.98 9.56
C LEU A 136 18.92 -14.04 8.37
N GLU A 137 19.26 -14.56 7.20
CA GLU A 137 19.14 -13.86 5.93
C GLU A 137 18.32 -14.68 4.95
N ILE A 138 17.32 -14.06 4.32
CA ILE A 138 16.52 -14.67 3.26
C ILE A 138 16.49 -13.72 2.07
N GLY A 139 17.02 -14.17 0.93
CA GLY A 139 16.97 -13.42 -0.33
C GLY A 139 17.66 -12.05 -0.26
N GLY A 140 18.77 -11.93 0.47
CA GLY A 140 19.50 -10.67 0.65
C GLY A 140 18.93 -9.74 1.71
N ILE A 141 17.89 -10.16 2.45
CA ILE A 141 17.28 -9.39 3.54
C ILE A 141 17.63 -10.04 4.87
N VAL A 142 18.28 -9.27 5.74
CA VAL A 142 18.59 -9.69 7.12
C VAL A 142 17.35 -9.51 7.98
N LEU A 143 16.89 -10.62 8.55
CA LEU A 143 15.68 -10.69 9.34
C LEU A 143 15.92 -10.28 10.79
N PRO A 144 15.02 -9.49 11.38
CA PRO A 144 15.04 -9.21 12.81
C PRO A 144 14.48 -10.39 13.61
N ASN A 145 14.96 -10.56 14.85
CA ASN A 145 14.66 -11.76 15.65
C ASN A 145 13.18 -11.93 15.99
N TYR A 146 12.41 -10.85 16.02
CA TYR A 146 10.97 -10.90 16.30
C TYR A 146 10.14 -11.48 15.13
N LEU A 147 10.74 -11.66 13.95
CA LEU A 147 10.10 -12.36 12.82
C LEU A 147 10.50 -13.83 12.75
N GLU A 148 11.64 -14.20 13.34
CA GLU A 148 12.17 -15.56 13.30
C GLU A 148 11.24 -16.58 13.95
N ASN A 149 10.55 -16.18 15.02
CA ASN A 149 9.60 -17.00 15.75
C ASN A 149 8.21 -17.11 15.09
N LEU A 150 7.97 -16.46 13.95
CA LEU A 150 6.66 -16.45 13.27
C LEU A 150 6.51 -17.54 12.20
N SER A 151 7.50 -18.42 12.06
CA SER A 151 7.61 -19.41 10.97
C SER A 151 7.72 -18.78 9.58
N PHE A 152 8.36 -19.51 8.65
CA PHE A 152 8.53 -19.07 7.26
C PHE A 152 7.94 -20.10 6.29
N GLY A 153 7.33 -19.60 5.21
CA GLY A 153 6.88 -20.43 4.09
C GLY A 153 7.67 -20.11 2.83
N PHE A 154 8.26 -21.13 2.21
CA PHE A 154 8.98 -21.00 0.93
C PHE A 154 8.12 -21.56 -0.21
N PHE A 155 7.69 -20.68 -1.11
CA PHE A 155 6.83 -21.05 -2.24
C PHE A 155 7.55 -20.79 -3.57
N GLY A 156 7.38 -21.68 -4.54
CA GLY A 156 7.97 -21.54 -5.87
C GLY A 156 8.00 -22.84 -6.67
N ALA A 157 8.17 -22.73 -7.99
CA ALA A 157 8.28 -23.88 -8.90
C ALA A 157 9.53 -24.75 -8.60
N PRO A 158 9.57 -26.01 -9.06
CA PRO A 158 10.81 -26.80 -9.03
C PRO A 158 11.98 -26.01 -9.65
N GLY A 159 13.15 -26.05 -9.02
CA GLY A 159 14.33 -25.29 -9.47
C GLY A 159 14.38 -23.81 -9.06
N SER A 160 13.34 -23.25 -8.42
CA SER A 160 13.31 -21.82 -8.02
C SER A 160 14.21 -21.44 -6.83
N GLY A 161 15.08 -22.34 -6.37
CA GLY A 161 16.01 -22.08 -5.26
C GLY A 161 15.46 -22.30 -3.83
N LYS A 162 14.26 -22.87 -3.64
CA LYS A 162 13.69 -23.13 -2.30
C LYS A 162 14.65 -23.87 -1.35
N SER A 163 15.21 -25.00 -1.81
CA SER A 163 16.15 -25.80 -1.01
C SER A 163 17.43 -25.02 -0.68
N GLN A 164 17.89 -24.14 -1.58
CA GLN A 164 19.06 -23.29 -1.35
C GLN A 164 18.77 -22.23 -0.29
N SER A 165 17.59 -21.62 -0.29
CA SER A 165 17.17 -20.69 0.76
C SER A 165 17.05 -21.36 2.12
N ILE A 166 16.48 -22.58 2.18
CA ILE A 166 16.42 -23.36 3.42
C ILE A 166 17.84 -23.68 3.92
N LEU A 167 18.72 -24.12 3.03
CA LEU A 167 20.10 -24.45 3.38
C LEU A 167 20.88 -23.23 3.90
N GLN A 168 20.69 -22.04 3.31
CA GLN A 168 21.28 -20.78 3.81
C GLN A 168 20.80 -20.46 5.24
N VAL A 169 19.51 -20.63 5.52
CA VAL A 169 18.95 -20.44 6.86
C VAL A 169 19.57 -21.43 7.85
N LEU A 170 19.65 -22.72 7.49
CA LEU A 170 20.23 -23.75 8.35
C LEU A 170 21.72 -23.52 8.63
N HIS A 171 22.49 -23.10 7.63
CA HIS A 171 23.90 -22.75 7.82
C HIS A 171 24.07 -21.60 8.80
N THR A 172 23.21 -20.59 8.73
CA THR A 172 23.26 -19.44 9.64
C THR A 172 22.87 -19.85 11.07
N LEU A 173 21.84 -20.67 11.21
CA LEU A 173 21.43 -21.20 12.53
C LEU A 173 22.55 -22.01 13.18
N ARG A 174 23.25 -22.84 12.42
CA ARG A 174 24.35 -23.67 12.91
C ARG A 174 25.53 -22.90 13.51
N GLN A 175 25.66 -21.61 13.20
CA GLN A 175 26.67 -20.73 13.77
C GLN A 175 26.27 -20.12 15.11
N ARG A 176 25.05 -20.35 15.60
CA ARG A 176 24.58 -19.88 16.89
C ARG A 176 24.80 -20.93 17.96
N ASP A 177 24.78 -20.52 19.23
CA ASP A 177 24.87 -21.46 20.36
C ASP A 177 23.50 -22.05 20.76
N ASP A 178 22.40 -21.41 20.37
CA ASP A 178 21.03 -21.76 20.77
C ASP A 178 20.28 -22.61 19.74
N TRP A 179 20.98 -23.12 18.72
CA TRP A 179 20.34 -23.82 17.62
C TRP A 179 20.07 -25.30 17.92
N ARG A 180 18.85 -25.74 17.61
CA ARG A 180 18.47 -27.14 17.43
C ARG A 180 17.38 -27.18 16.38
N VAL A 181 17.54 -28.05 15.38
CA VAL A 181 16.60 -28.13 14.25
C VAL A 181 16.19 -29.57 14.01
N ILE A 182 14.90 -29.78 13.74
CA ILE A 182 14.37 -31.03 13.21
C ILE A 182 14.20 -30.84 11.71
N VAL A 183 14.87 -31.67 10.92
CA VAL A 183 14.85 -31.59 9.46
C VAL A 183 14.15 -32.82 8.90
N LEU A 184 13.10 -32.58 8.11
CA LEU A 184 12.44 -33.63 7.33
C LEU A 184 13.09 -33.68 5.95
N ASP A 185 14.09 -34.54 5.82
CA ASP A 185 14.86 -34.69 4.58
C ASP A 185 14.45 -35.97 3.84
N ARG A 186 13.84 -35.81 2.67
CA ARG A 186 13.31 -36.93 1.89
C ARG A 186 14.40 -37.81 1.28
N ASN A 187 15.52 -37.21 0.87
CA ASN A 187 16.56 -37.89 0.09
C ASN A 187 17.94 -37.86 0.75
N GLY A 188 18.07 -37.23 1.91
CA GLY A 188 19.35 -37.10 2.62
C GLY A 188 20.26 -35.98 2.10
N GLU A 189 19.76 -35.07 1.24
CA GLU A 189 20.56 -33.98 0.66
C GLU A 189 21.02 -32.97 1.72
N LEU A 190 20.13 -32.63 2.67
CA LEU A 190 20.46 -31.74 3.78
C LEU A 190 21.32 -32.48 4.80
N MET A 191 21.05 -33.76 5.02
CA MET A 191 21.87 -34.60 5.90
C MET A 191 23.32 -34.64 5.41
N GLU A 192 23.56 -34.91 4.13
CA GLU A 192 24.92 -34.95 3.55
C GLU A 192 25.70 -33.66 3.81
N LYS A 193 25.03 -32.50 3.74
CA LYS A 193 25.67 -31.18 3.85
C LYS A 193 25.78 -30.66 5.28
N LEU A 194 24.85 -31.06 6.15
CA LEU A 194 24.65 -30.45 7.47
C LEU A 194 24.77 -31.43 8.63
N TYR A 195 25.09 -32.69 8.39
CA TYR A 195 25.35 -33.65 9.47
C TYR A 195 26.60 -33.26 10.28
N SER A 196 26.56 -33.61 11.56
CA SER A 196 27.65 -33.49 12.52
C SER A 196 27.64 -34.73 13.41
N GLU A 197 28.81 -35.10 13.92
CA GLU A 197 28.90 -36.11 14.96
C GLU A 197 28.05 -35.69 16.18
N GLY A 198 27.12 -36.54 16.59
CA GLY A 198 26.15 -36.27 17.65
C GLY A 198 24.72 -35.94 17.18
N ASP A 199 24.52 -35.68 15.88
CA ASP A 199 23.18 -35.52 15.33
C ASP A 199 22.41 -36.86 15.31
N ILE A 200 21.12 -36.80 15.62
CA ILE A 200 20.24 -37.99 15.68
C ILE A 200 19.58 -38.19 14.32
N ILE A 201 19.77 -39.37 13.75
CA ILE A 201 19.11 -39.79 12.51
C ILE A 201 17.96 -40.72 12.88
N PHE A 202 16.74 -40.33 12.50
CA PHE A 202 15.57 -41.20 12.59
C PHE A 202 15.20 -41.68 11.19
N ASN A 203 15.61 -42.90 10.86
CA ASN A 203 15.26 -43.56 9.61
C ASN A 203 14.79 -44.98 9.93
N VAL A 204 13.51 -45.25 9.70
CA VAL A 204 12.90 -46.55 9.97
C VAL A 204 13.06 -47.39 8.70
N GLN A 205 14.23 -48.01 8.56
CA GLN A 205 14.47 -49.09 7.61
C GLN A 205 14.81 -50.36 8.38
#